data_AF-A0A8J4SSX3-F1
#
_entry.id   AF-A0A8J4SSX3-F1
#
_cell.length_a   1.000
_cell.length_b   1.000
_cell.length_c   1.000
_cell.angle_alpha   90.00
_cell.angle_beta   90.00
_cell.angle_gamma   90.00
#
_symmetry.space_group_name_H-M   'P 1'
#
loop_
_entity.id
_entity.type
_entity.pdbx_description
1 polymer ?
#
loop_
_entity_poly.entity_id
_entity_poly.type
_entity_poly.pdbx_seq_one_letter_code
_entity_poly.pdbx_strand_id
1 'polypeptide(L)'
;MEYSGSHEALTQPVRIELFTNRSQLQAANAISHQCCGPQGVPITLKTLRAAIFTLVPIHRALRGPPNPETASLWPLPGGTLGDFLPKLTELDLSGCLLSRWIDVAEICVQLPWLKSLNLNSNHLRLPLPIYSENPTKSKETALRLRCDVDSEPKSSEQLFSRAFPELQRLLLVRSPFLNWIDLARIMKWVPSLKSLSVAHNELGNLPSGLPEHFVRRFRQLTELDVTQIGITKLDNLFAIIGPSNQLDTVHLNQNDIATFPELPVDDVVSPSDTADHGAQLTKTDPFTPSTWFQSLRTLGLRCTQFEDWQAMRQLLRLPKLEHLLLADCPIMNRTSEQTARQEVIARLPFLSLLNRIEICADERRGAELDYLKRYGALWRSSGGAPLASAPGAGDKSCVSMSSEFANEHPVFSRLCSKYGIPDDGEFKQVTHSLKEGLTSITFVLDYPKTATCPAGVSTAPNVVRRLHGRMTVGHLRMMVRRLFKLPPTVSYDLVVQGERHRKINSEVLLDADTRELGFYCLEDGDVIFVRLHN
;
A
#
# COMPACT_ATOMS: atom_id res chain seq x y z
N MET A 1 28.89 0.67 14.40
CA MET A 1 29.88 1.40 15.22
C MET A 1 30.89 0.39 15.71
N GLU A 2 32.13 0.50 15.25
CA GLU A 2 33.26 -0.29 15.74
C GLU A 2 33.49 0.05 17.21
N TYR A 3 33.49 -0.97 18.07
CA TYR A 3 33.75 -0.79 19.50
C TYR A 3 35.24 -0.98 19.76
N SER A 4 36.00 0.12 19.70
CA SER A 4 37.31 0.22 20.34
C SER A 4 37.10 0.86 21.71
N GLY A 5 37.27 0.08 22.77
CA GLY A 5 37.01 0.54 24.13
C GLY A 5 37.77 -0.30 25.15
N SER A 6 38.80 0.33 25.69
CA SER A 6 39.76 -0.13 26.70
C SER A 6 39.13 -0.80 27.93
N HIS A 7 39.92 -1.70 28.51
CA HIS A 7 39.57 -2.74 29.48
C HIS A 7 39.19 -2.28 30.90
N GLU A 8 38.91 -1.00 31.15
CA GLU A 8 38.70 -0.47 32.49
C GLU A 8 37.65 0.66 32.49
N ALA A 9 36.36 0.31 32.60
CA ALA A 9 35.32 1.10 33.27
C ALA A 9 33.94 0.44 33.11
N LEU A 10 33.09 0.62 34.14
CA LEU A 10 31.65 0.34 34.23
C LEU A 10 31.25 -1.02 34.84
N THR A 11 31.47 -1.10 36.16
CA THR A 11 30.75 -1.96 37.13
C THR A 11 29.37 -1.40 37.51
N GLN A 12 28.64 -0.74 36.60
CA GLN A 12 27.28 -0.26 36.91
C GLN A 12 26.23 -1.31 36.50
N PRO A 13 25.34 -1.74 37.43
CA PRO A 13 24.28 -2.69 37.12
C PRO A 13 23.27 -2.08 36.14
N VAL A 14 22.80 -2.90 35.19
CA VAL A 14 21.72 -2.52 34.27
C VAL A 14 20.42 -2.50 35.06
N ARG A 15 19.86 -1.30 35.28
CA ARG A 15 18.55 -1.13 35.92
C ARG A 15 17.45 -1.39 34.88
N ILE A 16 16.71 -2.48 35.04
CA ILE A 16 15.52 -2.77 34.24
C ILE A 16 14.31 -2.24 35.02
N GLU A 17 13.72 -1.15 34.55
CA GLU A 17 12.50 -0.60 35.14
C GLU A 17 11.28 -1.27 34.50
N LEU A 18 10.59 -2.11 35.27
CA LEU A 18 9.39 -2.81 34.83
C LEU A 18 8.16 -1.91 35.06
N PHE A 19 7.70 -1.26 34.00
CA PHE A 19 6.45 -0.50 34.02
C PHE A 19 5.27 -1.42 33.74
N THR A 20 4.34 -1.55 34.70
CA THR A 20 3.09 -2.29 34.50
C THR A 20 1.91 -1.34 34.36
N ASN A 21 1.14 -1.48 33.27
CA ASN A 21 -0.13 -0.76 33.10
C ASN A 21 -1.16 -1.34 34.08
N ARG A 22 -1.43 -0.61 35.16
CA ARG A 22 -2.42 -0.94 36.21
C ARG A 22 -3.88 -0.75 35.76
N SER A 23 -4.29 -1.19 34.56
CA SER A 23 -5.68 -1.00 34.12
C SER A 23 -6.66 -2.12 34.52
N GLN A 24 -6.20 -3.24 35.11
CA GLN A 24 -7.08 -4.39 35.45
C GLN A 24 -7.28 -4.68 36.94
N LEU A 25 -6.68 -3.90 37.86
CA LEU A 25 -6.76 -4.17 39.31
C LEU A 25 -7.70 -3.23 40.10
N GLN A 26 -8.49 -2.39 39.43
CA GLN A 26 -9.37 -1.42 40.10
C GLN A 26 -10.68 -1.98 40.71
N ALA A 27 -10.90 -3.30 40.68
CA ALA A 27 -12.19 -3.87 41.14
C ALA A 27 -12.20 -4.42 42.57
N ALA A 28 -11.10 -4.37 43.34
CA ALA A 28 -11.14 -4.87 44.72
C ALA A 28 -10.19 -4.12 45.67
N ASN A 29 -10.81 -3.28 46.50
CA ASN A 29 -10.35 -2.79 47.80
C ASN A 29 -9.16 -1.81 47.84
N ALA A 30 -9.21 -1.01 48.92
CA ALA A 30 -8.35 0.11 49.27
C ALA A 30 -6.88 -0.02 48.85
N ILE A 31 -6.28 1.10 48.46
CA ILE A 31 -4.88 1.27 48.10
C ILE A 31 -4.00 0.72 49.23
N SER A 32 -3.69 -0.57 49.16
CA SER A 32 -2.75 -1.24 50.03
C SER A 32 -1.36 -1.02 49.44
N HIS A 33 -0.63 -0.07 50.01
CA HIS A 33 0.79 0.14 49.72
C HIS A 33 1.66 -1.08 50.12
N GLN A 34 1.09 -2.15 50.68
CA GLN A 34 1.82 -3.37 51.04
C GLN A 34 2.38 -4.13 49.82
N CYS A 35 1.84 -3.88 48.62
CA CYS A 35 2.34 -4.44 47.36
C CYS A 35 3.16 -3.44 46.53
N CYS A 36 3.56 -2.31 47.10
CA CYS A 36 4.42 -1.33 46.46
C CYS A 36 5.89 -1.60 46.84
N GLY A 37 6.79 -1.72 45.85
CA GLY A 37 8.21 -2.04 46.07
C GLY A 37 8.57 -3.52 45.85
N PRO A 38 9.73 -3.99 46.33
CA PRO A 38 10.27 -5.33 46.05
C PRO A 38 9.31 -6.49 46.37
N GLN A 39 8.46 -6.32 47.39
CA GLN A 39 7.48 -7.32 47.83
C GLN A 39 6.33 -7.53 46.81
N GLY A 40 6.02 -6.52 45.99
CA GLY A 40 5.00 -6.61 44.95
C GLY A 40 5.49 -7.14 43.59
N VAL A 41 6.81 -7.24 43.42
CA VAL A 41 7.44 -7.69 42.16
C VAL A 41 7.01 -9.11 41.79
N PRO A 42 7.01 -10.11 42.69
CA PRO A 42 6.61 -11.47 42.33
C PRO A 42 5.14 -11.57 41.86
N ILE A 43 4.23 -10.82 42.50
CA ILE A 43 2.81 -10.78 42.14
C ILE A 43 2.63 -10.15 40.76
N THR A 44 3.35 -9.06 40.52
CA THR A 44 3.31 -8.31 39.26
C THR A 44 3.84 -9.14 38.10
N LEU A 45 5.02 -9.78 38.27
CA LEU A 45 5.62 -10.67 37.27
C LEU A 45 4.69 -11.83 36.90
N LYS A 46 3.99 -12.41 37.88
CA LYS A 46 3.01 -13.49 37.64
C LYS A 46 1.83 -13.11 36.75
N THR A 47 1.58 -11.81 36.56
CA THR A 47 0.50 -11.30 35.70
C THR A 47 1.00 -10.78 34.35
N LEU A 48 2.32 -10.67 34.16
CA LEU A 48 2.93 -10.07 32.99
C LEU A 48 2.62 -10.89 31.72
N ARG A 49 2.23 -10.19 30.64
CA ARG A 49 1.94 -10.79 29.32
C ARG A 49 3.02 -10.54 28.28
N ALA A 50 3.68 -9.40 28.37
CA ALA A 50 4.74 -8.99 27.44
C ALA A 50 5.97 -8.53 28.21
N ALA A 51 7.15 -8.91 27.73
CA ALA A 51 8.43 -8.47 28.25
C ALA A 51 9.30 -8.00 27.09
N ILE A 52 9.89 -6.81 27.22
CA ILE A 52 10.68 -6.16 26.18
C ILE A 52 12.06 -5.83 26.73
N PHE A 53 13.09 -6.40 26.13
CA PHE A 53 14.49 -6.24 26.51
C PHE A 53 15.33 -5.64 25.39
N THR A 54 14.71 -4.90 24.46
CA THR A 54 15.38 -4.31 23.30
C THR A 54 16.68 -3.61 23.68
N LEU A 55 17.78 -4.00 23.02
CA LEU A 55 19.16 -3.50 23.23
C LEU A 55 19.77 -3.77 24.61
N VAL A 56 19.13 -4.58 25.46
CA VAL A 56 19.71 -5.06 26.72
C VAL A 56 20.66 -6.21 26.40
N PRO A 57 21.95 -6.17 26.80
CA PRO A 57 22.95 -7.16 26.39
C PRO A 57 22.80 -8.47 27.18
N ILE A 58 21.70 -9.18 26.97
CA ILE A 58 21.34 -10.43 27.66
C ILE A 58 22.44 -11.48 27.56
N HIS A 59 23.17 -11.52 26.45
CA HIS A 59 24.36 -12.36 26.31
C HIS A 59 25.36 -12.20 27.48
N ARG A 60 25.54 -10.97 28.01
CA ARG A 60 26.41 -10.73 29.17
C ARG A 60 25.83 -11.30 30.46
N ALA A 61 24.51 -11.30 30.62
CA ALA A 61 23.88 -11.94 31.77
C ALA A 61 24.01 -13.47 31.72
N LEU A 62 23.95 -14.06 30.52
CA LEU A 62 24.12 -15.50 30.32
C LEU A 62 25.57 -15.99 30.51
N ARG A 63 26.58 -15.13 30.26
CA ARG A 63 28.00 -15.54 30.25
C ARG A 63 28.95 -14.74 31.13
N GLY A 64 28.48 -13.70 31.80
CA GLY A 64 29.29 -12.88 32.70
C GLY A 64 29.74 -13.66 33.94
N PRO A 65 30.84 -13.25 34.60
CA PRO A 65 31.21 -13.83 35.89
C PRO A 65 30.03 -13.64 36.87
N PRO A 66 29.71 -14.66 37.69
CA PRO A 66 28.58 -14.56 38.63
C PRO A 66 28.82 -13.40 39.59
N ASN A 67 28.08 -12.31 39.42
CA ASN A 67 28.02 -11.22 40.39
C ASN A 67 26.93 -11.58 41.40
N PRO A 68 27.23 -11.60 42.72
CA PRO A 68 26.25 -11.85 43.79
C PRO A 68 24.96 -11.02 43.68
N GLU A 69 25.02 -9.83 43.09
CA GLU A 69 23.88 -8.91 42.93
C GLU A 69 23.04 -9.18 41.66
N THR A 70 23.58 -9.83 40.62
CA THR A 70 22.87 -10.13 39.36
C THR A 70 22.57 -11.62 39.16
N ALA A 71 23.10 -12.49 40.02
CA ALA A 71 23.02 -13.94 39.90
C ALA A 71 21.61 -14.54 40.09
N SER A 72 20.61 -13.77 40.52
CA SER A 72 19.33 -14.33 41.00
C SER A 72 18.11 -14.10 40.11
N LEU A 73 18.20 -13.35 39.01
CA LEU A 73 17.02 -13.01 38.20
C LEU A 73 17.06 -13.49 36.75
N TRP A 74 18.21 -13.94 36.25
CA TRP A 74 18.37 -14.40 34.88
C TRP A 74 18.54 -15.93 34.84
N PRO A 75 17.90 -16.66 33.91
CA PRO A 75 17.87 -18.11 33.96
C PRO A 75 19.27 -18.71 33.82
N LEU A 76 19.64 -19.55 34.78
CA LEU A 76 20.64 -20.59 34.58
C LEU A 76 20.02 -21.70 33.71
N PRO A 77 20.82 -22.54 33.02
CA PRO A 77 20.31 -23.75 32.37
C PRO A 77 19.50 -24.59 33.38
N GLY A 78 18.20 -24.80 33.12
CA GLY A 78 17.25 -25.42 34.06
C GLY A 78 16.48 -24.45 34.98
N GLY A 79 16.46 -23.16 34.66
CA GLY A 79 15.97 -22.06 35.50
C GLY A 79 14.49 -22.05 35.89
N THR A 80 14.15 -21.09 36.77
CA THR A 80 12.82 -20.86 37.37
C THR A 80 12.04 -19.74 36.68
N LEU A 81 12.42 -19.34 35.46
CA LEU A 81 11.81 -18.18 34.79
C LEU A 81 10.30 -18.36 34.61
N GLY A 82 9.86 -19.60 34.34
CA GLY A 82 8.45 -19.96 34.25
C GLY A 82 7.67 -19.75 35.55
N ASP A 83 8.33 -19.83 36.72
CA ASP A 83 7.68 -19.60 38.02
C ASP A 83 7.36 -18.12 38.25
N PHE A 84 8.21 -17.25 37.71
CA PHE A 84 8.05 -15.80 37.79
C PHE A 84 7.16 -15.25 36.68
N LEU A 85 7.24 -15.81 35.48
CA LEU A 85 6.55 -15.35 34.27
C LEU A 85 5.57 -16.40 33.69
N PRO A 86 4.70 -17.05 34.50
CA PRO A 86 3.85 -18.16 34.07
C PRO A 86 2.77 -17.78 33.06
N LYS A 87 2.61 -16.50 32.75
CA LYS A 87 1.55 -15.94 31.89
C LYS A 87 2.09 -15.19 30.68
N LEU A 88 3.41 -15.17 30.49
CA LEU A 88 4.05 -14.43 29.41
C LEU A 88 3.69 -15.03 28.06
N THR A 89 3.23 -14.19 27.15
CA THR A 89 2.84 -14.55 25.79
C THR A 89 3.70 -13.87 24.72
N GLU A 90 4.38 -12.78 25.07
CA GLU A 90 5.21 -12.00 24.16
C GLU A 90 6.57 -11.70 24.78
N LEU A 91 7.63 -11.97 24.02
CA LEU A 91 9.01 -11.73 24.44
C LEU A 91 9.78 -11.04 23.32
N ASP A 92 10.32 -9.87 23.61
CA ASP A 92 11.19 -9.13 22.71
C ASP A 92 12.63 -9.12 23.22
N LEU A 93 13.49 -9.82 22.49
CA LEU A 93 14.94 -9.92 22.71
C LEU A 93 15.71 -9.27 21.55
N SER A 94 15.15 -8.25 20.90
CA SER A 94 15.80 -7.57 19.79
C SER A 94 17.10 -6.87 20.22
N GLY A 95 18.16 -7.02 19.43
CA GLY A 95 19.44 -6.36 19.68
C GLY A 95 20.11 -6.75 21.00
N CYS A 96 19.84 -7.95 21.51
CA CYS A 96 20.32 -8.42 22.82
C CYS A 96 21.70 -9.10 22.80
N LEU A 97 22.43 -8.96 21.67
CA LEU A 97 23.74 -9.56 21.41
C LEU A 97 23.74 -11.10 21.47
N LEU A 98 22.59 -11.73 21.21
CA LEU A 98 22.48 -13.19 21.18
C LEU A 98 23.17 -13.74 19.93
N SER A 99 23.98 -14.79 20.09
CA SER A 99 24.68 -15.46 19.00
C SER A 99 24.27 -16.92 18.78
N ARG A 100 23.61 -17.55 19.77
CA ARG A 100 23.25 -18.98 19.72
C ARG A 100 21.75 -19.19 19.88
N TRP A 101 21.22 -20.13 19.11
CA TRP A 101 19.81 -20.55 19.25
C TRP A 101 19.53 -21.35 20.52
N ILE A 102 20.53 -22.06 21.08
CA ILE A 102 20.36 -22.75 22.37
C ILE A 102 19.99 -21.79 23.50
N ASP A 103 20.63 -20.63 23.55
CA ASP A 103 20.37 -19.63 24.60
C ASP A 103 18.91 -19.15 24.52
N VAL A 104 18.41 -18.93 23.30
CA VAL A 104 17.00 -18.57 23.04
C VAL A 104 16.07 -19.71 23.45
N ALA A 105 16.40 -20.95 23.10
CA ALA A 105 15.57 -22.11 23.37
C ALA A 105 15.49 -22.45 24.87
N GLU A 106 16.59 -22.32 25.61
CA GLU A 106 16.61 -22.50 27.06
C GLU A 106 15.75 -21.47 27.79
N ILE A 107 15.67 -20.24 27.28
CA ILE A 107 14.73 -19.23 27.79
C ILE A 107 13.29 -19.64 27.45
N CYS A 108 13.02 -19.97 26.19
CA CYS A 108 11.65 -20.18 25.71
C CYS A 108 11.01 -21.47 26.22
N VAL A 109 11.79 -22.53 26.48
CA VAL A 109 11.26 -23.78 27.04
C VAL A 109 10.67 -23.60 28.45
N GLN A 110 11.10 -22.56 29.17
CA GLN A 110 10.56 -22.18 30.48
C GLN A 110 9.27 -21.35 30.37
N LEU A 111 8.86 -20.93 29.17
CA LEU A 111 7.75 -20.01 28.91
C LEU A 111 6.65 -20.73 28.11
N PRO A 112 5.84 -21.60 28.75
CA PRO A 112 4.93 -22.53 28.05
C PRO A 112 3.80 -21.85 27.26
N TRP A 113 3.53 -20.56 27.50
CA TRP A 113 2.45 -19.81 26.84
C TRP A 113 2.97 -18.79 25.83
N LEU A 114 4.26 -18.82 25.50
CA LEU A 114 4.88 -17.86 24.59
C LEU A 114 4.33 -18.03 23.16
N LYS A 115 3.77 -16.96 22.61
CA LYS A 115 3.15 -16.90 21.27
C LYS A 115 3.88 -15.97 20.31
N SER A 116 4.55 -14.94 20.82
CA SER A 116 5.29 -13.97 20.01
C SER A 116 6.72 -13.85 20.49
N LEU A 117 7.67 -14.01 19.57
CA LEU A 117 9.10 -13.91 19.86
C LEU A 117 9.75 -12.97 18.83
N ASN A 118 10.37 -11.90 19.33
CA ASN A 118 11.15 -10.97 18.53
C ASN A 118 12.64 -11.17 18.81
N LEU A 119 13.40 -11.56 17.78
CA LEU A 119 14.85 -11.79 17.82
C LEU A 119 15.61 -10.86 16.88
N ASN A 120 14.97 -9.77 16.43
CA ASN A 120 15.54 -8.86 15.44
C ASN A 120 16.94 -8.38 15.83
N SER A 121 17.80 -8.18 14.84
CA SER A 121 19.10 -7.53 15.02
C SER A 121 20.03 -8.26 16.02
N ASN A 122 19.91 -9.59 16.08
CA ASN A 122 20.85 -10.48 16.75
C ASN A 122 21.72 -11.23 15.72
N HIS A 123 22.84 -11.79 16.17
CA HIS A 123 23.82 -12.50 15.34
C HIS A 123 23.68 -14.02 15.49
N LEU A 124 22.43 -14.51 15.51
CA LEU A 124 22.12 -15.92 15.78
C LEU A 124 22.66 -16.85 14.69
N ARG A 125 23.34 -17.91 15.11
CA ARG A 125 23.83 -18.99 14.24
C ARG A 125 23.15 -20.29 14.61
N LEU A 126 22.71 -21.04 13.60
CA LEU A 126 22.16 -22.37 13.81
C LEU A 126 23.30 -23.36 14.17
N PRO A 127 23.00 -24.45 14.91
CA PRO A 127 23.95 -25.55 15.08
C PRO A 127 24.40 -26.11 13.73
N LEU A 128 25.57 -26.74 13.69
CA LEU A 128 25.98 -27.49 12.50
C LEU A 128 24.92 -28.54 12.10
N PRO A 129 24.77 -28.85 10.81
CA PRO A 129 23.93 -29.96 10.38
C PRO A 129 24.42 -31.27 11.00
N ILE A 130 23.50 -32.19 11.31
CA ILE A 130 23.81 -33.50 11.93
C ILE A 130 24.78 -34.33 11.07
N TYR A 131 24.89 -34.03 9.76
CA TYR A 131 25.66 -34.78 8.77
C TYR A 131 26.86 -34.02 8.17
N SER A 132 27.27 -32.85 8.70
CA SER A 132 28.40 -32.12 8.11
C SER A 132 29.74 -32.76 8.47
N GLU A 133 30.43 -33.35 7.50
CA GLU A 133 31.84 -33.71 7.63
C GLU A 133 32.70 -32.44 7.81
N ASN A 134 33.56 -32.49 8.84
CA ASN A 134 34.67 -31.59 9.18
C ASN A 134 34.81 -30.26 8.40
N PRO A 135 34.54 -29.10 9.02
CA PRO A 135 34.86 -27.81 8.41
C PRO A 135 36.38 -27.61 8.36
N THR A 136 36.96 -27.69 7.17
CA THR A 136 38.37 -27.41 6.91
C THR A 136 38.62 -25.91 6.72
N LYS A 137 39.63 -25.43 7.46
CA LYS A 137 40.57 -24.31 7.15
C LYS A 137 40.04 -22.87 7.06
N SER A 138 39.83 -22.29 8.24
CA SER A 138 40.55 -21.09 8.70
C SER A 138 40.60 -21.19 10.23
N LYS A 139 41.79 -21.29 10.85
CA LYS A 139 41.87 -21.57 12.30
C LYS A 139 41.14 -20.51 13.13
N GLU A 140 41.14 -19.25 12.70
CA GLU A 140 40.54 -18.15 13.46
C GLU A 140 39.02 -18.00 13.20
N THR A 141 38.58 -18.16 11.93
CA THR A 141 37.15 -18.18 11.59
C THR A 141 36.47 -19.42 12.15
N ALA A 142 37.12 -20.59 12.09
CA ALA A 142 36.63 -21.85 12.65
C ALA A 142 36.59 -21.83 14.18
N LEU A 143 37.51 -21.14 14.87
CA LEU A 143 37.47 -20.98 16.33
C LEU A 143 36.36 -20.02 16.77
N ARG A 144 36.20 -18.87 16.10
CA ARG A 144 35.05 -17.96 16.35
C ARG A 144 33.72 -18.67 16.06
N LEU A 145 33.62 -19.39 14.94
CA LEU A 145 32.48 -20.26 14.63
C LEU A 145 32.25 -21.30 15.72
N ARG A 146 33.29 -21.97 16.23
CA ARG A 146 33.16 -22.99 17.29
C ARG A 146 32.63 -22.44 18.63
N CYS A 147 32.92 -21.19 18.96
CA CYS A 147 32.40 -20.57 20.20
C CYS A 147 30.94 -20.11 20.09
N ASP A 148 30.48 -19.85 18.85
CA ASP A 148 29.16 -19.33 18.52
C ASP A 148 28.20 -20.38 17.95
N VAL A 149 28.64 -21.64 17.83
CA VAL A 149 27.84 -22.74 17.28
C VAL A 149 27.67 -23.82 18.35
N ASP A 150 26.46 -24.37 18.43
CA ASP A 150 26.13 -25.36 19.45
C ASP A 150 26.96 -26.64 19.32
N SER A 151 27.56 -27.06 20.44
CA SER A 151 28.54 -28.15 20.51
C SER A 151 27.93 -29.53 20.25
N GLU A 152 26.62 -29.68 20.48
CA GLU A 152 25.86 -30.92 20.25
C GLU A 152 24.62 -30.68 19.37
N PRO A 153 24.74 -30.85 18.04
CA PRO A 153 23.64 -30.56 17.11
C PRO A 153 22.36 -31.36 17.37
N LYS A 154 22.47 -32.66 17.69
CA LYS A 154 21.30 -33.53 17.90
C LYS A 154 20.48 -33.11 19.13
N SER A 155 21.15 -32.88 20.25
CA SER A 155 20.53 -32.42 21.50
C SER A 155 19.88 -31.04 21.31
N SER A 156 20.55 -30.14 20.58
CA SER A 156 20.05 -28.80 20.27
C SER A 156 18.76 -28.84 19.44
N GLU A 157 18.71 -29.62 18.36
CA GLU A 157 17.51 -29.80 17.53
C GLU A 157 16.29 -30.30 18.31
N GLN A 158 16.52 -31.23 19.25
CA GLN A 158 15.47 -31.74 20.11
C GLN A 158 14.95 -30.67 21.08
N LEU A 159 15.85 -29.85 21.65
CA LEU A 159 15.45 -28.74 22.52
C LEU A 159 14.63 -27.70 21.73
N PHE A 160 15.08 -27.32 20.54
CA PHE A 160 14.39 -26.32 19.71
C PHE A 160 12.96 -26.74 19.36
N SER A 161 12.79 -28.01 18.99
CA SER A 161 11.49 -28.57 18.66
C SER A 161 10.52 -28.56 19.86
N ARG A 162 11.04 -28.56 21.09
CA ARG A 162 10.26 -28.49 22.34
C ARG A 162 10.07 -27.05 22.85
N ALA A 163 10.94 -26.13 22.45
CA ALA A 163 10.95 -24.76 22.95
C ALA A 163 9.92 -23.84 22.28
N PHE A 164 9.51 -24.13 21.03
CA PHE A 164 8.63 -23.24 20.26
C PHE A 164 7.32 -23.87 19.69
N PRO A 165 6.67 -24.84 20.37
CA PRO A 165 5.52 -25.56 19.80
C PRO A 165 4.29 -24.66 19.57
N GLU A 166 4.06 -23.69 20.46
CA GLU A 166 2.91 -22.79 20.45
C GLU A 166 3.22 -21.40 19.85
N LEU A 167 4.43 -21.22 19.30
CA LEU A 167 4.84 -19.92 18.77
C LEU A 167 4.06 -19.58 17.49
N GLN A 168 3.38 -18.45 17.50
CA GLN A 168 2.50 -17.97 16.42
C GLN A 168 3.13 -16.80 15.64
N ARG A 169 3.99 -16.01 16.26
CA ARG A 169 4.70 -14.89 15.61
C ARG A 169 6.20 -14.99 15.87
N LEU A 170 6.97 -14.86 14.80
CA LEU A 170 8.44 -14.85 14.85
C LEU A 170 8.99 -13.69 14.01
N LEU A 171 9.79 -12.84 14.63
CA LEU A 171 10.48 -11.73 13.97
C LEU A 171 11.99 -11.99 13.98
N LEU A 172 12.58 -12.04 12.78
CA LEU A 172 14.00 -12.31 12.53
C LEU A 172 14.62 -11.22 11.63
N VAL A 173 14.23 -9.96 11.81
CA VAL A 173 14.66 -8.82 10.99
C VAL A 173 16.13 -8.47 11.23
N ARG A 174 16.91 -8.21 10.17
CA ARG A 174 18.36 -7.92 10.25
C ARG A 174 19.16 -9.00 10.98
N SER A 175 18.95 -10.25 10.60
CA SER A 175 19.65 -11.46 11.03
C SER A 175 20.66 -11.88 9.94
N PRO A 176 21.93 -11.42 9.99
CA PRO A 176 22.85 -11.48 8.85
C PRO A 176 23.30 -12.88 8.41
N PHE A 177 23.06 -13.90 9.23
CA PHE A 177 23.40 -15.29 8.91
C PHE A 177 22.20 -16.10 8.40
N LEU A 178 21.01 -15.50 8.33
CA LEU A 178 19.80 -16.20 7.89
C LEU A 178 19.81 -16.36 6.37
N ASN A 179 19.56 -17.57 5.88
CA ASN A 179 19.25 -17.89 4.49
C ASN A 179 18.00 -18.78 4.41
N TRP A 180 17.52 -19.10 3.20
CA TRP A 180 16.33 -19.93 3.00
C TRP A 180 16.45 -21.36 3.56
N ILE A 181 17.65 -21.95 3.56
CA ILE A 181 17.89 -23.30 4.10
C ILE A 181 17.76 -23.28 5.63
N ASP A 182 18.36 -22.26 6.26
CA ASP A 182 18.25 -22.05 7.70
C ASP A 182 16.81 -21.76 8.12
N LEU A 183 16.09 -20.92 7.37
CA LEU A 183 14.68 -20.68 7.62
C LEU A 183 13.86 -21.97 7.48
N ALA A 184 14.13 -22.81 6.48
CA ALA A 184 13.46 -24.11 6.33
C ALA A 184 13.73 -25.06 7.50
N ARG A 185 14.88 -24.94 8.16
CA ARG A 185 15.23 -25.67 9.39
C ARG A 185 14.51 -25.08 10.60
N ILE A 186 14.53 -23.76 10.79
CA ILE A 186 13.79 -23.06 11.85
C ILE A 186 12.31 -23.40 11.80
N MET A 187 11.72 -23.43 10.59
CA MET A 187 10.32 -23.79 10.39
C MET A 187 9.97 -25.17 10.92
N LYS A 188 10.92 -26.10 11.11
CA LYS A 188 10.63 -27.39 11.76
C LYS A 188 10.22 -27.20 13.23
N TRP A 189 10.82 -26.23 13.91
CA TRP A 189 10.68 -25.98 15.34
C TRP A 189 9.44 -25.17 15.71
N VAL A 190 8.86 -24.44 14.75
CA VAL A 190 7.71 -23.54 14.95
C VAL A 190 6.45 -24.03 14.20
N PRO A 191 5.84 -25.14 14.60
CA PRO A 191 4.74 -25.76 13.86
C PRO A 191 3.45 -24.93 13.82
N SER A 192 3.25 -24.01 14.78
CA SER A 192 2.03 -23.21 14.94
C SER A 192 2.15 -21.79 14.36
N LEU A 193 3.22 -21.51 13.61
CA LEU A 193 3.52 -20.16 13.13
C LEU A 193 2.45 -19.63 12.17
N LYS A 194 2.06 -18.36 12.40
CA LYS A 194 1.07 -17.61 11.63
C LYS A 194 1.64 -16.33 11.03
N SER A 195 2.52 -15.65 11.75
CA SER A 195 3.14 -14.40 11.33
C SER A 195 4.66 -14.54 11.32
N LEU A 196 5.28 -14.26 10.19
CA LEU A 196 6.72 -14.32 10.02
C LEU A 196 7.22 -13.03 9.38
N SER A 197 8.18 -12.37 10.04
CA SER A 197 8.97 -11.30 9.42
C SER A 197 10.43 -11.70 9.34
N VAL A 198 10.96 -11.70 8.13
CA VAL A 198 12.37 -11.86 7.82
C VAL A 198 12.90 -10.63 7.06
N ALA A 199 12.28 -9.47 7.30
CA ALA A 199 12.63 -8.25 6.61
C ALA A 199 14.11 -7.85 6.79
N HIS A 200 14.66 -7.13 5.82
CA HIS A 200 16.03 -6.63 5.85
C HIS A 200 17.09 -7.73 6.06
N ASN A 201 16.85 -8.93 5.51
CA ASN A 201 17.78 -10.05 5.45
C ASN A 201 18.11 -10.36 4.00
N GLU A 202 19.37 -10.50 3.62
CA GLU A 202 19.79 -10.74 2.21
C GLU A 202 19.53 -12.18 1.75
N LEU A 203 18.27 -12.63 1.75
CA LEU A 203 17.88 -14.00 1.39
C LEU A 203 17.87 -14.25 -0.13
N GLY A 204 17.62 -13.22 -0.92
CA GLY A 204 17.40 -13.30 -2.36
C GLY A 204 16.11 -14.01 -2.74
N ASN A 205 16.03 -14.43 -4.01
CA ASN A 205 14.90 -15.20 -4.53
C ASN A 205 14.77 -16.55 -3.83
N LEU A 206 13.52 -16.98 -3.62
CA LEU A 206 13.21 -18.28 -3.03
C LEU A 206 13.69 -19.42 -3.97
N PRO A 207 14.52 -20.36 -3.50
CA PRO A 207 15.05 -21.43 -4.34
C PRO A 207 13.98 -22.49 -4.68
N SER A 208 14.20 -23.22 -5.77
CA SER A 208 13.42 -24.41 -6.13
C SER A 208 13.81 -25.62 -5.26
N GLY A 209 12.94 -26.62 -5.17
CA GLY A 209 13.25 -27.88 -4.48
C GLY A 209 13.23 -27.78 -2.95
N LEU A 210 12.37 -26.91 -2.41
CA LEU A 210 12.22 -26.76 -0.96
C LEU A 210 11.59 -28.01 -0.32
N PRO A 211 11.94 -28.33 0.93
CA PRO A 211 11.33 -29.46 1.65
C PRO A 211 9.80 -29.32 1.77
N GLU A 212 9.08 -30.45 1.67
CA GLU A 212 7.62 -30.48 1.73
C GLU A 212 7.07 -29.85 3.04
N HIS A 213 7.73 -30.11 4.17
CA HIS A 213 7.31 -29.54 5.46
C HIS A 213 7.38 -28.01 5.46
N PHE A 214 8.38 -27.43 4.79
CA PHE A 214 8.53 -25.98 4.68
C PHE A 214 7.38 -25.41 3.85
N VAL A 215 7.13 -25.95 2.67
CA VAL A 215 6.02 -25.53 1.78
C VAL A 215 4.69 -25.60 2.51
N ARG A 216 4.42 -26.70 3.22
CA ARG A 216 3.19 -26.88 3.99
C ARG A 216 3.03 -25.81 5.07
N ARG A 217 4.09 -25.51 5.84
CA ARG A 217 4.03 -24.50 6.90
C ARG A 217 3.96 -23.08 6.36
N PHE A 218 4.69 -22.77 5.29
CA PHE A 218 4.67 -21.45 4.66
C PHE A 218 3.26 -21.11 4.14
N ARG A 219 2.52 -22.11 3.64
CA ARG A 219 1.10 -21.99 3.25
C ARG A 219 0.12 -21.75 4.41
N GLN A 220 0.53 -22.02 5.65
CA GLN A 220 -0.32 -21.84 6.84
C GLN A 220 -0.17 -20.46 7.48
N LEU A 221 0.76 -19.64 6.98
CA LEU A 221 0.95 -18.27 7.40
C LEU A 221 -0.27 -17.42 7.04
N THR A 222 -0.60 -16.48 7.93
CA THR A 222 -1.56 -15.41 7.71
C THR A 222 -0.87 -14.11 7.34
N GLU A 223 0.38 -13.94 7.77
CA GLU A 223 1.18 -12.74 7.54
C GLU A 223 2.61 -13.13 7.19
N LEU A 224 3.11 -12.55 6.09
CA LEU A 224 4.49 -12.72 5.65
C LEU A 224 5.11 -11.37 5.31
N ASP A 225 6.17 -11.02 6.00
CA ASP A 225 6.96 -9.84 5.72
C ASP A 225 8.36 -10.23 5.24
N VAL A 226 8.57 -9.99 3.95
CA VAL A 226 9.82 -10.21 3.20
C VAL A 226 10.29 -8.87 2.60
N THR A 227 10.06 -7.79 3.33
CA THR A 227 10.54 -6.45 2.97
C THR A 227 12.08 -6.44 2.87
N GLN A 228 12.62 -5.92 1.78
CA GLN A 228 14.05 -5.76 1.54
C GLN A 228 14.85 -7.03 1.80
N ILE A 229 14.48 -8.12 1.14
CA ILE A 229 15.26 -9.37 1.20
C ILE A 229 16.05 -9.67 -0.07
N GLY A 230 15.98 -8.79 -1.08
CA GLY A 230 16.65 -8.96 -2.36
C GLY A 230 15.88 -9.87 -3.33
N ILE A 231 14.55 -9.95 -3.21
CA ILE A 231 13.72 -10.61 -4.22
C ILE A 231 13.77 -9.78 -5.52
N THR A 232 13.97 -10.45 -6.64
CA THR A 232 13.82 -9.86 -7.99
C THR A 232 12.74 -10.56 -8.80
N LYS A 233 12.39 -11.81 -8.46
CA LYS A 233 11.38 -12.63 -9.14
C LYS A 233 10.42 -13.26 -8.14
N LEU A 234 9.12 -13.19 -8.43
CA LEU A 234 8.07 -13.64 -7.52
C LEU A 234 7.55 -15.06 -7.81
N ASP A 235 7.86 -15.65 -8.97
CA ASP A 235 7.25 -16.89 -9.44
C ASP A 235 7.31 -18.04 -8.42
N ASN A 236 8.50 -18.34 -7.91
CA ASN A 236 8.70 -19.42 -6.93
C ASN A 236 8.02 -19.11 -5.59
N LEU A 237 8.10 -17.86 -5.14
CA LEU A 237 7.48 -17.43 -3.89
C LEU A 237 5.96 -17.60 -3.99
N PHE A 238 5.36 -17.06 -5.05
CA PHE A 238 3.91 -17.10 -5.27
C PHE A 238 3.39 -18.51 -5.56
N ALA A 239 4.15 -19.37 -6.25
CA ALA A 239 3.78 -20.78 -6.39
C ALA A 239 3.65 -21.51 -5.04
N ILE A 240 4.39 -21.07 -4.02
CA ILE A 240 4.33 -21.63 -2.68
C ILE A 240 3.21 -20.97 -1.87
N ILE A 241 3.18 -19.63 -1.77
CA ILE A 241 2.24 -18.92 -0.88
C ILE A 241 0.87 -18.63 -1.50
N GLY A 242 0.79 -18.55 -2.83
CA GLY A 242 -0.42 -18.24 -3.59
C GLY A 242 -1.58 -19.18 -3.29
N PRO A 243 -1.39 -20.51 -3.26
CA PRO A 243 -2.45 -21.45 -2.87
C PRO A 243 -2.93 -21.37 -1.41
N SER A 244 -2.42 -20.44 -0.59
CA SER A 244 -2.86 -20.30 0.80
C SER A 244 -4.28 -19.72 0.88
N ASN A 245 -5.13 -20.36 1.69
CA ASN A 245 -6.49 -19.89 1.99
C ASN A 245 -6.55 -18.99 3.23
N GLN A 246 -5.44 -18.79 3.93
CA GLN A 246 -5.36 -18.04 5.20
C GLN A 246 -4.46 -16.81 5.11
N LEU A 247 -3.60 -16.73 4.10
CA LEU A 247 -2.68 -15.62 3.92
C LEU A 247 -3.46 -14.33 3.63
N ASP A 248 -3.36 -13.40 4.56
CA ASP A 248 -4.10 -12.15 4.60
C ASP A 248 -3.19 -10.96 4.25
N THR A 249 -1.95 -10.98 4.75
CA THR A 249 -1.01 -9.87 4.61
C THR A 249 0.32 -10.34 4.04
N VAL A 250 0.79 -9.68 2.98
CA VAL A 250 2.12 -9.90 2.39
C VAL A 250 2.82 -8.56 2.19
N HIS A 251 4.04 -8.44 2.68
CA HIS A 251 4.89 -7.27 2.46
C HIS A 251 6.12 -7.64 1.64
N LEU A 252 6.21 -7.09 0.42
CA LEU A 252 7.31 -7.25 -0.54
C LEU A 252 8.06 -5.94 -0.75
N ASN A 253 7.91 -4.98 0.16
CA ASN A 253 8.46 -3.63 -0.01
C ASN A 253 9.98 -3.68 -0.21
N GLN A 254 10.54 -2.69 -0.89
CA GLN A 254 11.98 -2.46 -1.02
C GLN A 254 12.74 -3.67 -1.60
N ASN A 255 12.10 -4.39 -2.52
CA ASN A 255 12.72 -5.43 -3.32
C ASN A 255 12.81 -4.98 -4.78
N ASP A 256 13.82 -5.45 -5.50
CA ASP A 256 14.07 -5.08 -6.90
C ASP A 256 13.16 -5.87 -7.88
N ILE A 257 11.87 -5.89 -7.58
CA ILE A 257 10.83 -6.56 -8.35
C ILE A 257 10.42 -5.64 -9.51
N ALA A 258 10.78 -6.03 -10.73
CA ALA A 258 10.42 -5.28 -11.93
C ALA A 258 9.09 -5.74 -12.57
N THR A 259 8.69 -6.99 -12.36
CA THR A 259 7.49 -7.57 -12.96
C THR A 259 6.65 -8.34 -11.93
N PHE A 260 5.34 -8.32 -12.11
CA PHE A 260 4.40 -9.10 -11.32
C PHE A 260 3.96 -10.33 -12.13
N PRO A 261 4.01 -11.55 -11.58
CA PRO A 261 3.71 -12.77 -12.32
C PRO A 261 2.22 -12.87 -12.64
N GLU A 262 1.89 -13.58 -13.73
CA GLU A 262 0.51 -13.89 -14.05
C GLU A 262 -0.09 -14.82 -12.99
N LEU A 263 -1.22 -14.41 -12.43
CA LEU A 263 -1.92 -15.22 -11.44
C LEU A 263 -2.79 -16.28 -12.12
N PRO A 264 -2.78 -17.54 -11.64
CA PRO A 264 -3.57 -18.59 -12.26
C PRO A 264 -5.06 -18.38 -12.00
N VAL A 265 -5.86 -18.84 -12.95
CA VAL A 265 -7.32 -18.73 -12.99
C VAL A 265 -7.88 -20.11 -13.30
N ASP A 266 -9.03 -20.47 -12.72
CA ASP A 266 -9.68 -21.74 -13.00
C ASP A 266 -10.12 -21.84 -14.47
N ASP A 267 -10.04 -23.05 -15.04
CA ASP A 267 -10.47 -23.29 -16.42
C ASP A 267 -12.01 -23.24 -16.57
N VAL A 268 -12.75 -23.37 -15.47
CA VAL A 268 -14.22 -23.28 -15.42
C VAL A 268 -14.60 -22.05 -14.61
N VAL A 269 -14.96 -20.97 -15.29
CA VAL A 269 -15.47 -19.75 -14.64
C VAL A 269 -16.85 -20.06 -14.04
N SER A 270 -16.99 -19.91 -12.72
CA SER A 270 -18.24 -20.22 -12.02
C SER A 270 -19.39 -19.36 -12.55
N PRO A 271 -20.63 -19.89 -12.66
CA PRO A 271 -21.78 -19.13 -13.15
C PRO A 271 -22.18 -17.95 -12.23
N SER A 272 -21.66 -17.90 -11.00
CA SER A 272 -21.80 -16.75 -10.08
C SER A 272 -20.88 -15.58 -10.41
N ASP A 273 -19.80 -15.81 -11.16
CA ASP A 273 -18.80 -14.80 -11.51
C ASP A 273 -19.27 -14.06 -12.77
N THR A 274 -20.28 -13.23 -12.58
CA THR A 274 -20.85 -12.39 -13.63
C THR A 274 -20.10 -11.06 -13.69
N ALA A 275 -19.77 -10.61 -14.90
CA ALA A 275 -19.35 -9.24 -15.12
C ALA A 275 -20.50 -8.27 -14.74
N ASP A 276 -20.20 -6.99 -14.54
CA ASP A 276 -21.18 -5.94 -14.20
C ASP A 276 -22.34 -5.81 -15.23
N HIS A 277 -22.27 -6.52 -16.37
CA HIS A 277 -23.27 -6.58 -17.43
C HIS A 277 -24.01 -7.92 -17.55
N GLY A 278 -23.86 -8.84 -16.60
CA GLY A 278 -24.46 -10.18 -16.67
C GLY A 278 -23.81 -11.13 -17.69
N ALA A 279 -22.72 -10.71 -18.34
CA ALA A 279 -21.90 -11.56 -19.20
C ALA A 279 -20.96 -12.43 -18.34
N GLN A 280 -20.74 -13.69 -18.74
CA GLN A 280 -19.82 -14.59 -18.07
C GLN A 280 -18.38 -14.11 -18.28
N LEU A 281 -17.60 -13.98 -17.20
CA LEU A 281 -16.19 -13.64 -17.28
C LEU A 281 -15.42 -14.71 -18.08
N THR A 282 -14.39 -14.31 -18.82
CA THR A 282 -13.53 -15.23 -19.57
C THR A 282 -12.16 -15.34 -18.92
N LYS A 283 -11.37 -16.37 -19.23
CA LYS A 283 -10.01 -16.52 -18.67
C LYS A 283 -9.10 -15.30 -18.96
N THR A 284 -9.31 -14.64 -20.09
CA THR A 284 -8.55 -13.45 -20.50
C THR A 284 -9.06 -12.16 -19.86
N ASP A 285 -10.24 -12.17 -19.25
CA ASP A 285 -10.78 -11.01 -18.53
C ASP A 285 -9.93 -10.73 -17.28
N PRO A 286 -9.44 -9.49 -17.10
CA PRO A 286 -8.59 -9.10 -15.98
C PRO A 286 -9.29 -9.16 -14.61
N PHE A 287 -10.63 -9.19 -14.58
CA PHE A 287 -11.42 -9.31 -13.36
C PHE A 287 -11.76 -10.75 -13.00
N THR A 288 -11.40 -11.74 -13.83
CA THR A 288 -11.61 -13.14 -13.48
C THR A 288 -10.76 -13.47 -12.25
N PRO A 289 -11.38 -13.88 -11.13
CA PRO A 289 -10.65 -14.12 -9.89
C PRO A 289 -9.55 -15.15 -10.09
N SER A 290 -8.39 -14.89 -9.50
CA SER A 290 -7.35 -15.91 -9.43
C SER A 290 -7.81 -17.08 -8.55
N THR A 291 -7.19 -18.25 -8.69
CA THR A 291 -7.30 -19.35 -7.71
C THR A 291 -6.32 -19.19 -6.55
N TRP A 292 -5.35 -18.29 -6.68
CA TRP A 292 -4.39 -17.94 -5.63
C TRP A 292 -4.89 -16.75 -4.82
N PHE A 293 -4.35 -16.59 -3.60
CA PHE A 293 -4.53 -15.41 -2.75
C PHE A 293 -6.00 -15.06 -2.45
N GLN A 294 -6.84 -16.07 -2.20
CA GLN A 294 -8.29 -15.92 -1.95
C GLN A 294 -8.67 -15.18 -0.66
N SER A 295 -7.68 -14.95 0.21
CA SER A 295 -7.84 -14.26 1.49
C SER A 295 -6.94 -13.04 1.63
N LEU A 296 -6.13 -12.71 0.62
CA LEU A 296 -5.15 -11.63 0.70
C LEU A 296 -5.86 -10.26 0.70
N ARG A 297 -5.75 -9.54 1.82
CA ARG A 297 -6.30 -8.19 2.01
C ARG A 297 -5.28 -7.10 1.90
N THR A 298 -4.05 -7.34 2.39
CA THR A 298 -3.00 -6.33 2.46
C THR A 298 -1.79 -6.75 1.65
N LEU A 299 -1.40 -5.90 0.68
CA LEU A 299 -0.21 -6.11 -0.14
C LEU A 299 0.73 -4.91 -0.07
N GLY A 300 1.98 -5.17 0.30
CA GLY A 300 3.05 -4.18 0.29
C GLY A 300 3.95 -4.31 -0.93
N LEU A 301 4.02 -3.27 -1.75
CA LEU A 301 4.81 -3.15 -2.98
C LEU A 301 5.53 -1.78 -3.05
N ARG A 302 5.84 -1.17 -1.90
CA ARG A 302 6.58 0.10 -1.85
C ARG A 302 8.01 -0.10 -2.35
N CYS A 303 8.58 0.88 -3.05
CA CYS A 303 9.96 0.85 -3.56
C CYS A 303 10.26 -0.40 -4.42
N THR A 304 9.32 -0.82 -5.26
CA THR A 304 9.58 -1.83 -6.31
C THR A 304 9.93 -1.15 -7.63
N GLN A 305 10.43 -1.92 -8.60
CA GLN A 305 10.94 -1.41 -9.88
C GLN A 305 9.88 -1.45 -10.99
N PHE A 306 8.60 -1.24 -10.66
CA PHE A 306 7.53 -1.21 -11.66
C PHE A 306 7.63 0.04 -12.53
N GLU A 307 7.81 -0.15 -13.83
CA GLU A 307 7.86 0.92 -14.84
C GLU A 307 6.55 1.10 -15.62
N ASP A 308 5.59 0.17 -15.46
CA ASP A 308 4.31 0.18 -16.14
C ASP A 308 3.15 -0.23 -15.19
N TRP A 309 1.93 -0.28 -15.74
CA TRP A 309 0.72 -0.63 -15.01
C TRP A 309 0.34 -2.12 -15.13
N GLN A 310 1.17 -2.97 -15.73
CA GLN A 310 0.85 -4.40 -15.93
C GLN A 310 0.67 -5.15 -14.60
N ALA A 311 1.42 -4.77 -13.57
CA ALA A 311 1.22 -5.32 -12.23
C ALA A 311 -0.21 -5.08 -11.71
N MET A 312 -0.77 -3.88 -11.93
CA MET A 312 -2.11 -3.52 -11.47
C MET A 312 -3.19 -4.33 -12.17
N ARG A 313 -2.96 -4.76 -13.42
CA ARG A 313 -3.84 -5.71 -14.10
C ARG A 313 -3.93 -7.05 -13.37
N GLN A 314 -2.82 -7.57 -12.84
CA GLN A 314 -2.84 -8.80 -12.05
C GLN A 314 -3.51 -8.59 -10.69
N LEU A 315 -3.34 -7.42 -10.07
CA LEU A 315 -3.98 -7.09 -8.79
C LEU A 315 -5.52 -7.07 -8.89
N LEU A 316 -6.10 -6.80 -10.07
CA LEU A 316 -7.56 -6.90 -10.30
C LEU A 316 -8.11 -8.33 -10.09
N ARG A 317 -7.26 -9.35 -10.22
CA ARG A 317 -7.64 -10.75 -10.01
C ARG A 317 -7.68 -11.16 -8.54
N LEU A 318 -7.27 -10.27 -7.61
CA LEU A 318 -7.25 -10.53 -6.18
C LEU A 318 -8.60 -10.16 -5.55
N PRO A 319 -9.45 -11.14 -5.16
CA PRO A 319 -10.86 -10.88 -4.87
C PRO A 319 -11.11 -10.09 -3.58
N LYS A 320 -10.15 -10.06 -2.65
CA LYS A 320 -10.28 -9.40 -1.34
C LYS A 320 -9.23 -8.34 -1.08
N LEU A 321 -8.51 -7.90 -2.12
CA LEU A 321 -7.46 -6.89 -1.95
C LEU A 321 -8.09 -5.54 -1.58
N GLU A 322 -7.89 -5.12 -0.34
CA GLU A 322 -8.47 -3.91 0.24
C GLU A 322 -7.38 -2.86 0.52
N HIS A 323 -6.19 -3.30 0.91
CA HIS A 323 -5.10 -2.44 1.35
C HIS A 323 -3.86 -2.61 0.49
N LEU A 324 -3.36 -1.52 -0.07
CA LEU A 324 -2.18 -1.51 -0.92
C LEU A 324 -1.18 -0.47 -0.44
N LEU A 325 0.08 -0.88 -0.29
CA LEU A 325 1.21 0.04 -0.17
C LEU A 325 1.92 0.06 -1.51
N LEU A 326 1.78 1.16 -2.25
CA LEU A 326 2.42 1.39 -3.55
C LEU A 326 2.89 2.84 -3.58
N ALA A 327 4.16 3.02 -3.27
CA ALA A 327 4.83 4.32 -3.23
C ALA A 327 6.29 4.15 -3.66
N ASP A 328 6.91 5.23 -4.11
CA ASP A 328 8.33 5.25 -4.51
C ASP A 328 8.69 4.22 -5.61
N CYS A 329 7.75 3.91 -6.50
CA CYS A 329 7.98 3.08 -7.70
C CYS A 329 8.22 3.98 -8.92
N PRO A 330 9.04 3.57 -9.91
CA PRO A 330 9.29 4.37 -11.13
C PRO A 330 8.02 4.85 -11.85
N ILE A 331 6.97 4.01 -11.92
CA ILE A 331 5.68 4.34 -12.51
C ILE A 331 4.97 5.52 -11.82
N MET A 332 5.17 5.67 -10.51
CA MET A 332 4.54 6.75 -9.71
C MET A 332 5.22 8.10 -9.95
N ASN A 333 6.50 8.10 -10.34
CA ASN A 333 7.31 9.31 -10.54
C ASN A 333 7.03 10.01 -11.88
N ARG A 334 6.21 9.42 -12.76
CA ARG A 334 5.85 10.02 -14.06
C ARG A 334 4.89 11.20 -13.94
N THR A 335 4.21 11.33 -12.81
CA THR A 335 3.21 12.38 -12.56
C THR A 335 3.35 12.93 -11.14
N SER A 336 2.52 13.91 -10.77
CA SER A 336 2.45 14.36 -9.37
C SER A 336 1.96 13.23 -8.45
N GLU A 337 2.31 13.28 -7.17
CA GLU A 337 1.88 12.29 -6.18
C GLU A 337 0.34 12.15 -6.13
N GLN A 338 -0.38 13.28 -6.22
CA GLN A 338 -1.84 13.31 -6.25
C GLN A 338 -2.38 12.62 -7.51
N THR A 339 -1.80 12.92 -8.67
CA THR A 339 -2.19 12.30 -9.94
C THR A 339 -1.91 10.80 -9.96
N ALA A 340 -0.76 10.38 -9.42
CA ALA A 340 -0.39 8.97 -9.33
C ALA A 340 -1.32 8.21 -8.37
N ARG A 341 -1.73 8.84 -7.25
CA ARG A 341 -2.74 8.29 -6.34
C ARG A 341 -4.08 8.08 -7.07
N GLN A 342 -4.55 9.09 -7.80
CA GLN A 342 -5.79 8.99 -8.58
C GLN A 342 -5.73 7.87 -9.64
N GLU A 343 -4.60 7.69 -10.33
CA GLU A 343 -4.39 6.58 -11.28
C GLU A 343 -4.63 5.22 -10.62
N VAL A 344 -4.00 4.99 -9.46
CA VAL A 344 -4.15 3.72 -8.72
C VAL A 344 -5.60 3.51 -8.27
N ILE A 345 -6.24 4.55 -7.74
CA ILE A 345 -7.64 4.49 -7.27
C ILE A 345 -8.60 4.12 -8.40
N ALA A 346 -8.45 4.74 -9.57
CA ALA A 346 -9.30 4.46 -10.73
C ALA A 346 -9.05 3.04 -11.29
N ARG A 347 -7.80 2.57 -11.26
CA ARG A 347 -7.40 1.24 -11.77
C ARG A 347 -7.78 0.08 -10.85
N LEU A 348 -7.97 0.32 -9.55
CA LEU A 348 -8.28 -0.71 -8.54
C LEU A 348 -9.59 -0.36 -7.80
N PRO A 349 -10.75 -0.75 -8.37
CA PRO A 349 -12.05 -0.28 -7.89
C PRO A 349 -12.44 -0.78 -6.49
N PHE A 350 -11.84 -1.86 -6.00
CA PHE A 350 -12.17 -2.48 -4.70
C PHE A 350 -11.27 -2.04 -3.54
N LEU A 351 -10.22 -1.26 -3.82
CA LEU A 351 -9.21 -0.89 -2.82
C LEU A 351 -9.77 0.12 -1.81
N SER A 352 -9.78 -0.15 -0.50
CA SER A 352 -10.26 0.79 0.51
C SER A 352 -9.17 1.71 1.08
N LEU A 353 -7.91 1.27 1.06
CA LEU A 353 -6.79 1.97 1.68
C LEU A 353 -5.54 1.91 0.78
N LEU A 354 -5.02 3.08 0.44
CA LEU A 354 -3.81 3.23 -0.37
C LEU A 354 -2.76 4.01 0.41
N ASN A 355 -1.58 3.43 0.61
CA ASN A 355 -0.48 4.02 1.38
C ASN A 355 -0.88 4.47 2.78
N ARG A 356 -1.72 3.66 3.45
CA ARG A 356 -2.26 3.94 4.80
C ARG A 356 -3.24 5.12 4.88
N ILE A 357 -3.71 5.59 3.74
CA ILE A 357 -4.74 6.64 3.65
C ILE A 357 -5.99 6.02 3.04
N GLU A 358 -7.10 6.12 3.76
CA GLU A 358 -8.43 5.69 3.32
C GLU A 358 -8.82 6.39 2.02
N ILE A 359 -9.52 5.68 1.14
CA ILE A 359 -10.06 6.21 -0.10
C ILE A 359 -11.55 6.49 0.09
N CYS A 360 -11.91 7.76 0.19
CA CYS A 360 -13.32 8.14 0.34
C CYS A 360 -14.09 8.03 -0.99
N ALA A 361 -15.42 7.94 -0.91
CA ALA A 361 -16.26 7.76 -2.09
C ALA A 361 -16.14 8.92 -3.10
N ASP A 362 -16.02 10.16 -2.62
CA ASP A 362 -15.87 11.35 -3.47
C ASP A 362 -14.51 11.38 -4.18
N GLU A 363 -13.43 11.01 -3.47
CA GLU A 363 -12.09 10.87 -4.06
C GLU A 363 -12.11 9.82 -5.17
N ARG A 364 -12.70 8.65 -4.91
CA ARG A 364 -12.83 7.59 -5.91
C ARG A 364 -13.61 8.05 -7.13
N ARG A 365 -14.78 8.66 -6.91
CA ARG A 365 -15.61 9.17 -8.01
C ARG A 365 -14.84 10.19 -8.85
N GLY A 366 -14.12 11.11 -8.22
CA GLY A 366 -13.27 12.08 -8.91
C GLY A 366 -12.17 11.41 -9.73
N ALA A 367 -11.42 10.49 -9.12
CA ALA A 367 -10.34 9.75 -9.78
C ALA A 367 -10.82 8.95 -11.00
N GLU A 368 -11.96 8.26 -10.89
CA GLU A 368 -12.56 7.47 -11.98
C GLU A 368 -13.02 8.35 -13.15
N LEU A 369 -13.64 9.51 -12.87
CA LEU A 369 -14.03 10.48 -13.90
C LEU A 369 -12.82 11.12 -14.58
N ASP A 370 -11.79 11.48 -13.80
CA ASP A 370 -10.55 12.03 -14.34
C ASP A 370 -9.82 11.02 -15.22
N TYR A 371 -9.84 9.73 -14.85
CA TYR A 371 -9.29 8.64 -15.64
C TYR A 371 -9.99 8.51 -17.01
N LEU A 372 -11.33 8.53 -17.01
CA LEU A 372 -12.13 8.50 -18.24
C LEU A 372 -11.79 9.67 -19.18
N LYS A 373 -11.74 10.89 -18.65
CA LYS A 373 -11.37 12.09 -19.42
C LYS A 373 -9.95 11.99 -19.98
N ARG A 374 -9.00 11.54 -19.16
CA ARG A 374 -7.59 11.42 -19.52
C ARG A 374 -7.34 10.44 -20.65
N TYR A 375 -7.99 9.28 -20.62
CA TYR A 375 -7.73 8.20 -21.57
C TYR A 375 -8.76 8.10 -22.71
N GLY A 376 -9.82 8.91 -22.69
CA GLY A 376 -10.84 8.90 -23.73
C GLY A 376 -10.34 9.29 -25.12
N ALA A 377 -9.44 10.28 -25.21
CA ALA A 377 -8.78 10.64 -26.47
C ALA A 377 -7.98 9.46 -27.05
N LEU A 378 -7.21 8.80 -26.18
CA LEU A 378 -6.40 7.64 -26.54
C LEU A 378 -7.29 6.49 -27.01
N TRP A 379 -8.33 6.14 -26.23
CA TRP A 379 -9.34 5.14 -26.59
C TRP A 379 -9.91 5.37 -28.00
N ARG A 380 -10.37 6.60 -28.27
CA ARG A 380 -10.95 6.98 -29.56
C ARG A 380 -9.94 6.83 -30.70
N SER A 381 -8.71 7.30 -30.49
CA SER A 381 -7.63 7.22 -31.48
C SER A 381 -7.16 5.78 -31.76
N SER A 382 -7.28 4.89 -30.78
CA SER A 382 -6.98 3.45 -30.91
C SER A 382 -8.12 2.64 -31.57
N GLY A 383 -9.14 3.32 -32.13
CA GLY A 383 -10.26 2.68 -32.83
C GLY A 383 -11.45 2.34 -31.93
N GLY A 384 -11.49 2.85 -30.70
CA GLY A 384 -12.61 2.69 -29.78
C GLY A 384 -13.88 3.42 -30.24
N ALA A 385 -15.02 2.74 -30.12
CA ALA A 385 -16.32 3.29 -30.49
C ALA A 385 -17.45 2.82 -29.56
N PRO A 386 -18.54 3.60 -29.41
CA PRO A 386 -19.76 3.12 -28.78
C PRO A 386 -20.33 1.92 -29.54
N LEU A 387 -20.76 0.88 -28.83
CA LEU A 387 -21.53 -0.23 -29.41
C LEU A 387 -23.02 0.15 -29.41
N ALA A 388 -23.70 -0.02 -30.55
CA ALA A 388 -25.12 0.25 -30.65
C ALA A 388 -25.91 -0.71 -29.74
N SER A 389 -26.66 -0.17 -28.79
CA SER A 389 -27.63 -0.93 -28.00
C SER A 389 -28.71 -1.48 -28.94
N ALA A 390 -29.18 -2.71 -28.72
CA ALA A 390 -30.31 -3.26 -29.45
C ALA A 390 -31.54 -2.31 -29.32
N PRO A 391 -32.44 -2.24 -30.32
CA PRO A 391 -33.60 -1.36 -30.26
C PRO A 391 -34.47 -1.71 -29.04
N GLY A 392 -34.56 -0.79 -28.07
CA GLY A 392 -35.31 -0.99 -26.81
C GLY A 392 -34.46 -1.26 -25.56
N ALA A 393 -33.15 -1.49 -25.70
CA ALA A 393 -32.22 -1.54 -24.57
C ALA A 393 -31.73 -0.10 -24.27
N GLY A 394 -32.36 0.56 -23.31
CA GLY A 394 -31.90 1.85 -22.81
C GLY A 394 -30.61 1.69 -22.02
N ASP A 395 -29.46 1.60 -22.69
CA ASP A 395 -28.17 1.85 -22.02
C ASP A 395 -27.07 2.26 -23.01
N LYS A 396 -26.43 3.41 -22.75
CA LYS A 396 -25.50 4.13 -23.65
C LYS A 396 -24.02 3.77 -23.42
N SER A 397 -23.74 2.59 -22.89
CA SER A 397 -22.59 2.45 -21.99
C SER A 397 -21.63 1.30 -22.35
N CYS A 398 -21.96 0.51 -23.39
CA CYS A 398 -21.07 -0.52 -23.94
C CYS A 398 -20.11 0.06 -25.00
N VAL A 399 -18.82 -0.26 -24.91
CA VAL A 399 -17.76 0.26 -25.79
C VAL A 399 -16.94 -0.85 -26.43
N SER A 400 -16.52 -0.65 -27.67
CA SER A 400 -15.47 -1.45 -28.29
C SER A 400 -14.10 -0.85 -27.97
N MET A 401 -13.07 -1.69 -27.85
CA MET A 401 -11.70 -1.29 -27.56
C MET A 401 -10.73 -2.19 -28.33
N SER A 402 -9.57 -1.65 -28.72
CA SER A 402 -8.47 -2.48 -29.22
C SER A 402 -7.91 -3.36 -28.09
N SER A 403 -7.28 -4.49 -28.46
CA SER A 403 -6.65 -5.39 -27.49
C SER A 403 -5.55 -4.70 -26.69
N GLU A 404 -4.73 -3.86 -27.34
CA GLU A 404 -3.68 -3.06 -26.71
C GLU A 404 -4.23 -2.08 -25.68
N PHE A 405 -5.26 -1.30 -26.04
CA PHE A 405 -5.89 -0.36 -25.11
C PHE A 405 -6.57 -1.09 -23.95
N ALA A 406 -7.28 -2.19 -24.22
CA ALA A 406 -7.93 -2.98 -23.17
C ALA A 406 -6.91 -3.62 -22.20
N ASN A 407 -5.73 -4.00 -22.68
CA ASN A 407 -4.65 -4.52 -21.85
C ASN A 407 -4.07 -3.45 -20.91
N GLU A 408 -3.88 -2.22 -21.39
CA GLU A 408 -3.35 -1.09 -20.61
C GLU A 408 -4.40 -0.43 -19.71
N HIS A 409 -5.67 -0.44 -20.11
CA HIS A 409 -6.79 0.22 -19.42
C HIS A 409 -7.97 -0.74 -19.16
N PRO A 410 -7.75 -1.81 -18.37
CA PRO A 410 -8.74 -2.88 -18.18
C PRO A 410 -10.06 -2.40 -17.53
N VAL A 411 -10.02 -1.33 -16.76
CA VAL A 411 -11.20 -0.76 -16.08
C VAL A 411 -12.06 0.14 -16.98
N PHE A 412 -11.56 0.56 -18.15
CA PHE A 412 -12.17 1.66 -18.93
C PHE A 412 -13.61 1.35 -19.35
N SER A 413 -13.87 0.14 -19.86
CA SER A 413 -15.23 -0.28 -20.25
C SER A 413 -16.20 -0.22 -19.06
N ARG A 414 -15.82 -0.75 -17.90
CA ARG A 414 -16.65 -0.69 -16.67
C ARG A 414 -16.90 0.74 -16.20
N LEU A 415 -15.93 1.63 -16.37
CA LEU A 415 -16.12 3.04 -16.02
C LEU A 415 -17.08 3.74 -17.00
N CYS A 416 -17.00 3.46 -18.30
CA CYS A 416 -18.00 3.92 -19.28
C CYS A 416 -19.40 3.40 -18.94
N SER A 417 -19.50 2.15 -18.49
CA SER A 417 -20.73 1.55 -17.98
C SER A 417 -21.33 2.30 -16.80
N LYS A 418 -20.46 2.76 -15.89
CA LYS A 418 -20.86 3.43 -14.65
C LYS A 418 -21.19 4.91 -14.82
N TYR A 419 -20.44 5.63 -15.65
CA TYR A 419 -20.53 7.09 -15.76
C TYR A 419 -20.96 7.61 -17.14
N GLY A 420 -21.03 6.75 -18.15
CA GLY A 420 -21.21 7.11 -19.54
C GLY A 420 -19.89 7.26 -20.29
N ILE A 421 -19.99 7.24 -21.61
CA ILE A 421 -18.85 7.46 -22.51
C ILE A 421 -18.49 8.95 -22.45
N PRO A 422 -17.21 9.33 -22.30
CA PRO A 422 -16.85 10.74 -22.22
C PRO A 422 -17.06 11.43 -23.58
N ASP A 423 -17.52 12.68 -23.55
CA ASP A 423 -17.83 13.43 -24.78
C ASP A 423 -16.55 13.88 -25.50
N ASP A 424 -16.62 14.04 -26.83
CA ASP A 424 -15.49 14.49 -27.66
C ASP A 424 -14.87 15.83 -27.21
N GLY A 425 -15.65 16.67 -26.49
CA GLY A 425 -15.18 17.95 -25.92
C GLY A 425 -14.41 17.82 -24.61
N GLU A 426 -14.58 16.73 -23.87
CA GLU A 426 -13.94 16.47 -22.57
C GLU A 426 -12.52 15.90 -22.69
N PHE A 427 -12.16 15.44 -23.89
CA PHE A 427 -10.84 14.91 -24.22
C PHE A 427 -9.73 15.97 -24.30
N LYS A 428 -10.08 17.25 -24.28
CA LYS A 428 -9.13 18.35 -24.43
C LYS A 428 -8.31 18.48 -23.14
N GLN A 429 -7.03 18.09 -23.19
CA GLN A 429 -6.06 18.46 -22.16
C GLN A 429 -6.08 19.98 -21.96
N VAL A 430 -6.13 20.44 -20.71
CA VAL A 430 -5.99 21.86 -20.37
C VAL A 430 -4.63 22.33 -20.87
N THR A 431 -4.63 23.04 -21.99
CA THR A 431 -3.43 23.48 -22.69
C THR A 431 -2.77 24.59 -21.88
N HIS A 432 -1.53 24.41 -21.45
CA HIS A 432 -0.77 25.42 -20.69
C HIS A 432 -0.17 26.53 -21.60
N SER A 433 -0.31 26.40 -22.93
CA SER A 433 0.16 27.37 -23.92
C SER A 433 -0.91 28.45 -24.17
N LEU A 434 -0.60 29.70 -23.81
CA LEU A 434 -1.46 30.89 -24.01
C LEU A 434 -1.87 31.13 -25.47
N LYS A 435 -1.12 30.58 -26.45
CA LYS A 435 -1.39 30.76 -27.89
C LYS A 435 -2.33 29.70 -28.48
N GLU A 436 -2.39 28.51 -27.89
CA GLU A 436 -3.15 27.37 -28.42
C GLU A 436 -4.52 27.19 -27.73
N GLY A 437 -4.73 27.81 -26.55
CA GLY A 437 -6.00 27.80 -25.82
C GLY A 437 -6.94 29.00 -26.08
N LEU A 438 -6.83 29.65 -27.24
CA LEU A 438 -7.62 30.83 -27.60
C LEU A 438 -8.84 30.48 -28.44
N THR A 439 -10.02 30.58 -27.84
CA THR A 439 -11.33 30.32 -28.47
C THR A 439 -11.86 31.57 -29.18
N SER A 440 -12.31 31.44 -30.43
CA SER A 440 -12.91 32.50 -31.25
C SER A 440 -14.40 32.67 -30.93
N ILE A 441 -14.74 33.73 -30.21
CA ILE A 441 -16.09 34.01 -29.71
C ILE A 441 -16.68 35.23 -30.43
N THR A 442 -17.96 35.13 -30.80
CA THR A 442 -18.72 36.22 -31.41
C THR A 442 -19.52 36.97 -30.35
N PHE A 443 -19.28 38.26 -30.21
CA PHE A 443 -20.07 39.14 -29.35
C PHE A 443 -21.17 39.82 -30.14
N VAL A 444 -22.40 39.76 -29.65
CA VAL A 444 -23.58 40.37 -30.27
C VAL A 444 -24.20 41.34 -29.27
N LEU A 445 -24.39 42.60 -29.68
CA LEU A 445 -25.10 43.57 -28.86
C LEU A 445 -26.61 43.28 -28.96
N ASP A 446 -27.24 42.98 -27.82
CA ASP A 446 -28.66 42.68 -27.74
C ASP A 446 -29.37 43.81 -26.98
N TYR A 447 -30.26 44.52 -27.67
CA TYR A 447 -31.04 45.62 -27.12
C TYR A 447 -32.51 45.53 -27.54
N PRO A 448 -33.47 45.99 -26.70
CA PRO A 448 -34.88 45.92 -27.03
C PRO A 448 -35.17 46.73 -28.30
N LYS A 449 -35.89 46.15 -29.26
CA LYS A 449 -36.24 46.77 -30.56
C LYS A 449 -37.01 48.11 -30.45
N THR A 450 -37.45 48.48 -29.26
CA THR A 450 -38.16 49.73 -28.94
C THR A 450 -37.25 50.83 -28.36
N ALA A 451 -35.99 50.55 -28.06
CA ALA A 451 -35.03 51.50 -27.48
C ALA A 451 -34.03 51.99 -28.54
N THR A 452 -33.81 53.30 -28.60
CA THR A 452 -32.75 53.91 -29.42
C THR A 452 -31.39 53.60 -28.79
N CYS A 453 -30.43 53.08 -29.57
CA CYS A 453 -29.06 52.85 -29.08
C CYS A 453 -28.51 54.11 -28.39
N PRO A 454 -27.92 53.99 -27.18
CA PRO A 454 -27.32 55.14 -26.51
C PRO A 454 -26.29 55.85 -27.40
N ALA A 455 -26.32 57.18 -27.43
CA ALA A 455 -25.42 57.98 -28.27
C ALA A 455 -23.94 57.67 -27.92
N GLY A 456 -23.16 57.27 -28.92
CA GLY A 456 -21.72 56.95 -28.78
C GLY A 456 -21.37 55.46 -28.66
N VAL A 457 -22.36 54.56 -28.58
CA VAL A 457 -22.16 53.10 -28.62
C VAL A 457 -21.81 52.65 -30.05
N SER A 458 -20.87 51.72 -30.17
CA SER A 458 -20.47 51.14 -31.45
C SER A 458 -21.63 50.34 -32.07
N THR A 459 -22.07 50.70 -33.28
CA THR A 459 -23.16 50.02 -34.02
C THR A 459 -22.69 48.81 -34.84
N ALA A 460 -21.43 48.39 -34.68
CA ALA A 460 -20.95 47.15 -35.30
C ALA A 460 -21.79 45.97 -34.77
N PRO A 461 -22.53 45.25 -35.64
CA PRO A 461 -23.55 44.30 -35.19
C PRO A 461 -22.94 43.15 -34.39
N ASN A 462 -21.78 42.64 -34.85
CA ASN A 462 -21.08 41.51 -34.24
C ASN A 462 -19.58 41.80 -34.17
N VAL A 463 -18.95 41.46 -33.05
CA VAL A 463 -17.50 41.60 -32.87
C VAL A 463 -16.91 40.24 -32.52
N VAL A 464 -15.98 39.72 -33.34
CA VAL A 464 -15.29 38.47 -33.03
C VAL A 464 -14.00 38.75 -32.25
N ARG A 465 -13.77 38.01 -31.16
CA ARG A 465 -12.53 38.07 -30.38
C ARG A 465 -12.07 36.69 -29.97
N ARG A 466 -10.74 36.53 -29.90
CA ARG A 466 -10.11 35.32 -29.39
C ARG A 466 -9.87 35.48 -27.88
N LEU A 467 -10.45 34.58 -27.10
CA LEU A 467 -10.45 34.63 -25.64
C LEU A 467 -9.75 33.41 -25.06
N HIS A 468 -9.04 33.59 -23.95
CA HIS A 468 -8.42 32.49 -23.23
C HIS A 468 -9.39 31.94 -22.18
N GLY A 469 -9.42 30.62 -22.00
CA GLY A 469 -10.29 29.96 -21.01
C GLY A 469 -10.11 30.47 -19.58
N ARG A 470 -8.88 30.85 -19.18
CA ARG A 470 -8.58 31.42 -17.86
C ARG A 470 -9.01 32.89 -17.66
N MET A 471 -9.55 33.56 -18.68
CA MET A 471 -10.07 34.90 -18.48
C MET A 471 -11.27 34.83 -17.53
N THR A 472 -11.34 35.70 -16.53
CA THR A 472 -12.52 35.74 -15.65
C THR A 472 -13.66 36.53 -16.29
N VAL A 473 -14.89 36.26 -15.87
CA VAL A 473 -16.08 37.00 -16.32
C VAL A 473 -15.96 38.51 -16.01
N GLY A 474 -15.34 38.89 -14.90
CA GLY A 474 -15.09 40.31 -14.57
C GLY A 474 -14.17 40.99 -15.59
N HIS A 475 -13.07 40.34 -15.98
CA HIS A 475 -12.20 40.85 -17.05
C HIS A 475 -12.92 40.88 -18.40
N LEU A 476 -13.77 39.89 -18.68
CA LEU A 476 -14.61 39.87 -19.86
C LEU A 476 -15.55 41.09 -19.91
N ARG A 477 -16.22 41.41 -18.79
CA ARG A 477 -17.09 42.60 -18.70
C ARG A 477 -16.29 43.87 -18.99
N MET A 478 -15.13 44.06 -18.38
CA MET A 478 -14.28 45.23 -18.67
C MET A 478 -13.89 45.31 -20.15
N MET A 479 -13.59 44.19 -20.79
CA MET A 479 -13.29 44.12 -22.22
C MET A 479 -14.52 44.51 -23.06
N VAL A 480 -15.70 43.95 -22.79
CA VAL A 480 -16.96 44.25 -23.50
C VAL A 480 -17.30 45.74 -23.44
N ARG A 481 -17.18 46.39 -22.28
CA ARG A 481 -17.38 47.85 -22.17
C ARG A 481 -16.50 48.63 -23.14
N ARG A 482 -15.23 48.25 -23.27
CA ARG A 482 -14.29 48.89 -24.20
C ARG A 482 -14.62 48.57 -25.65
N LEU A 483 -14.98 47.31 -25.95
CA LEU A 483 -15.31 46.86 -27.30
C LEU A 483 -16.51 47.60 -27.90
N PHE A 484 -17.57 47.75 -27.11
CA PHE A 484 -18.81 48.41 -27.56
C PHE A 484 -18.90 49.89 -27.18
N LYS A 485 -17.87 50.44 -26.51
CA LYS A 485 -17.83 51.83 -26.02
C LYS A 485 -19.03 52.15 -25.10
N LEU A 486 -19.36 51.22 -24.20
CA LEU A 486 -20.50 51.39 -23.29
C LEU A 486 -20.15 52.40 -22.17
N PRO A 487 -21.01 53.40 -21.91
CA PRO A 487 -20.85 54.30 -20.78
C PRO A 487 -20.80 53.55 -19.43
N PRO A 488 -20.13 54.10 -18.39
CA PRO A 488 -20.09 53.49 -17.07
C PRO A 488 -21.47 53.26 -16.45
N THR A 489 -22.43 54.14 -16.79
CA THR A 489 -23.81 54.11 -16.31
C THR A 489 -24.66 53.00 -16.93
N VAL A 490 -24.22 52.39 -18.03
CA VAL A 490 -24.96 51.29 -18.68
C VAL A 490 -24.62 49.98 -17.98
N SER A 491 -25.65 49.29 -17.49
CA SER A 491 -25.58 47.90 -17.01
C SER A 491 -25.94 46.93 -18.13
N TYR A 492 -25.31 45.76 -18.11
CA TYR A 492 -25.59 44.70 -19.07
C TYR A 492 -25.25 43.33 -18.51
N ASP A 493 -25.92 42.32 -19.04
CA ASP A 493 -25.61 40.91 -18.81
C ASP A 493 -24.87 40.31 -19.99
N LEU A 494 -24.08 39.28 -19.68
CA LEU A 494 -23.39 38.47 -20.67
C LEU A 494 -24.01 37.08 -20.66
N VAL A 495 -24.59 36.70 -21.79
CA VAL A 495 -25.32 35.44 -21.94
C VAL A 495 -24.70 34.64 -23.07
N VAL A 496 -24.28 33.41 -22.78
CA VAL A 496 -23.68 32.50 -23.74
C VAL A 496 -24.77 31.68 -24.42
N GLN A 497 -24.68 31.56 -25.73
CA GLN A 497 -25.41 30.58 -26.52
C GLN A 497 -24.41 29.78 -27.37
N GLY A 498 -24.23 28.51 -26.99
CA GLY A 498 -23.35 27.60 -27.71
C GLY A 498 -23.96 27.12 -29.03
N GLU A 499 -23.12 26.82 -30.03
CA GLU A 499 -23.60 26.35 -31.34
C GLU A 499 -24.41 25.04 -31.25
N ARG A 500 -24.01 24.14 -30.33
CA ARG A 500 -24.72 22.88 -30.01
C ARG A 500 -26.12 23.10 -29.40
N HIS A 501 -26.35 24.27 -28.81
CA HIS A 501 -27.55 24.62 -28.04
C HIS A 501 -28.54 25.51 -28.81
N ARG A 502 -28.19 25.97 -30.03
CA ARG A 502 -29.10 26.72 -30.91
C ARG A 502 -30.39 25.97 -31.26
N LYS A 503 -30.37 24.63 -31.26
CA LYS A 503 -31.56 23.82 -31.55
C LYS A 503 -32.59 23.79 -30.41
N ILE A 504 -32.19 24.12 -29.18
CA ILE A 504 -33.04 24.03 -27.99
C ILE A 504 -33.20 25.41 -27.31
N ASN A 505 -32.63 26.48 -27.88
CA ASN A 505 -32.62 27.84 -27.34
C ASN A 505 -32.19 27.92 -25.86
N SER A 506 -31.25 27.06 -25.43
CA SER A 506 -30.71 27.17 -24.07
C SER A 506 -29.63 28.26 -24.01
N GLU A 507 -29.75 29.11 -23.01
CA GLU A 507 -28.87 30.24 -22.74
C GLU A 507 -28.29 30.11 -21.34
N VAL A 508 -26.99 30.40 -21.21
CA VAL A 508 -26.27 30.31 -19.94
C VAL A 508 -25.78 31.70 -19.55
N LEU A 509 -26.22 32.18 -18.39
CA LEU A 509 -25.80 33.47 -17.84
C LEU A 509 -24.38 33.37 -17.26
N LEU A 510 -23.53 34.34 -17.59
CA LEU A 510 -22.21 34.51 -16.98
C LEU A 510 -22.37 35.29 -15.66
N ASP A 511 -22.77 34.58 -14.61
CA ASP A 511 -23.28 35.11 -13.34
C ASP A 511 -22.20 35.58 -12.34
N ALA A 512 -21.03 34.94 -12.35
CA ALA A 512 -19.98 35.15 -11.36
C ALA A 512 -18.71 35.77 -11.94
N ASP A 513 -18.38 37.01 -11.53
CA ASP A 513 -17.22 37.77 -12.05
C ASP A 513 -15.85 37.12 -11.77
N THR A 514 -15.74 36.32 -10.71
CA THR A 514 -14.50 35.60 -10.35
C THR A 514 -14.33 34.29 -11.12
N ARG A 515 -15.36 33.82 -11.81
CA ARG A 515 -15.34 32.53 -12.51
C ARG A 515 -14.61 32.66 -13.85
N GLU A 516 -13.82 31.67 -14.19
CA GLU A 516 -13.09 31.60 -15.47
C GLU A 516 -14.00 31.16 -16.62
N LEU A 517 -13.73 31.63 -17.84
CA LEU A 517 -14.49 31.26 -19.04
C LEU A 517 -14.44 29.76 -19.36
N GLY A 518 -13.36 29.08 -18.99
CA GLY A 518 -13.19 27.64 -19.17
C GLY A 518 -14.24 26.80 -18.44
N PHE A 519 -14.83 27.33 -17.37
CA PHE A 519 -15.95 26.68 -16.67
C PHE A 519 -17.18 26.51 -17.57
N TYR A 520 -17.40 27.45 -18.50
CA TYR A 520 -18.58 27.47 -19.36
C TYR A 520 -18.38 26.66 -20.66
N CYS A 521 -17.24 25.96 -20.81
CA CYS A 521 -16.93 25.09 -21.95
C CYS A 521 -17.14 25.74 -23.33
N LEU A 522 -16.77 27.02 -23.47
CA LEU A 522 -16.94 27.77 -24.73
C LEU A 522 -16.13 27.18 -25.88
N GLU A 523 -16.73 27.11 -27.07
CA GLU A 523 -16.12 26.60 -28.30
C GLU A 523 -15.98 27.68 -29.39
N ASP A 524 -15.15 27.40 -30.40
CA ASP A 524 -14.98 28.30 -31.55
C ASP A 524 -16.32 28.46 -32.28
N GLY A 525 -16.76 29.70 -32.46
CA GLY A 525 -18.03 30.03 -33.11
C GLY A 525 -19.17 30.34 -32.15
N ASP A 526 -19.01 30.08 -30.85
CA ASP A 526 -20.02 30.39 -29.84
C ASP A 526 -20.32 31.90 -29.77
N VAL A 527 -21.56 32.21 -29.33
CA VAL A 527 -22.07 33.57 -29.27
C VAL A 527 -22.25 34.03 -27.83
N ILE A 528 -21.72 35.20 -27.49
CA ILE A 528 -22.02 35.91 -26.25
C ILE A 528 -22.89 37.13 -26.57
N PHE A 529 -24.12 37.11 -26.09
CA PHE A 529 -25.03 38.24 -26.14
C PHE A 529 -24.71 39.22 -25.01
N VAL A 530 -24.53 40.49 -25.38
CA VAL A 530 -24.36 41.62 -24.47
C VAL A 530 -25.72 42.28 -24.33
N ARG A 531 -26.50 41.86 -23.33
CA ARG A 531 -27.87 42.32 -23.10
C ARG A 531 -27.86 43.59 -22.28
N LEU A 532 -28.15 44.72 -22.91
CA LEU A 532 -28.23 45.99 -22.20
C LEU A 532 -29.51 46.06 -21.36
N HIS A 533 -29.37 46.54 -20.13
CA HIS A 533 -30.48 46.93 -19.28
C HIS A 533 -30.69 48.44 -19.40
N ASN A 534 -31.96 48.88 -19.40
CA ASN A 534 -32.31 50.31 -19.39
C ASN A 534 -31.97 50.98 -18.06
#